data_AF-A0A7C8MAS8-F1
#
_entry.id   AF-A0A7C8MAS8-F1
#
_cell.length_a   1.000
_cell.length_b   1.000
_cell.length_c   1.000
_cell.angle_alpha   90.00
_cell.angle_beta   90.00
_cell.angle_gamma   90.00
#
_symmetry.space_group_name_H-M   'P 1'
#
loop_
_entity.id
_entity.type
_entity.pdbx_description
1 polymer ?
#
loop_
_entity_poly.entity_id
_entity_poly.type
_entity_poly.pdbx_seq_one_letter_code
_entity_poly.pdbx_strand_id
1 'polypeptide(L)'
;MDASKRNANALHERVNALYKAAITHFSNIFNLTPEDDDDADSNNNGAPRDATDYAAVAHKELAIRVQATALIRTLQDLSTLIRDLQELWLFGGLDTLTDPADDAAMRAKALGIAALVEVLAKTKMGGGGGGTGVGVGEWKEGKRVEGADGR
;
A
#
# COMPACT_ATOMS: atom_id res chain seq x y z
N MET A 1 -12.04 17.20 2.89
CA MET A 1 -11.04 16.29 3.48
C MET A 1 -9.77 17.06 3.77
N ASP A 2 -9.19 16.84 4.95
CA ASP A 2 -7.89 17.41 5.32
C ASP A 2 -6.76 16.77 4.50
N ALA A 3 -5.75 17.52 4.07
CA ALA A 3 -4.72 17.04 3.15
C ALA A 3 -3.89 15.88 3.74
N SER A 4 -3.68 15.88 5.05
CA SER A 4 -3.02 14.80 5.79
C SER A 4 -3.76 13.45 5.70
N LYS A 5 -5.08 13.48 5.50
CA LYS A 5 -5.94 12.28 5.36
C LYS A 5 -5.99 11.73 3.92
N ARG A 6 -5.33 12.39 2.97
CA ARG A 6 -5.22 11.96 1.55
C ARG A 6 -3.93 11.19 1.24
N ASN A 7 -3.03 11.01 2.21
CA ASN A 7 -1.82 10.20 2.04
C ASN A 7 -2.20 8.71 1.91
N ALA A 8 -1.60 8.00 0.96
CA ALA A 8 -1.82 6.57 0.72
C ALA A 8 -1.67 5.73 2.00
N ASN A 9 -0.69 6.04 2.85
CA ASN A 9 -0.47 5.33 4.12
C ASN A 9 -1.66 5.52 5.09
N ALA A 10 -2.15 6.76 5.22
CA ALA A 10 -3.30 7.06 6.07
C ALA A 10 -4.59 6.41 5.55
N LEU A 11 -4.75 6.30 4.22
CA LEU A 11 -5.86 5.60 3.61
C LEU A 11 -5.80 4.10 3.91
N HIS A 12 -4.64 3.47 3.71
CA HIS A 12 -4.43 2.05 4.00
C HIS A 12 -4.67 1.74 5.49
N GLU A 13 -4.20 2.60 6.38
CA GLU A 13 -4.47 2.48 7.82
C GLU A 13 -5.98 2.56 8.11
N ARG A 14 -6.69 3.50 7.49
CA ARG A 14 -8.15 3.63 7.63
C ARG A 14 -8.91 2.41 7.09
N VAL A 15 -8.51 1.86 5.94
CA VAL A 15 -9.08 0.61 5.40
C VAL A 15 -8.89 -0.54 6.38
N ASN A 16 -7.66 -0.73 6.87
CA ASN A 16 -7.34 -1.81 7.80
C ASN A 16 -8.10 -1.67 9.13
N ALA A 17 -8.23 -0.45 9.66
CA ALA A 17 -8.98 -0.18 10.86
C ALA A 17 -10.47 -0.52 10.69
N LEU A 18 -11.09 -0.10 9.57
CA LEU A 18 -12.49 -0.39 9.27
C LEU A 18 -12.74 -1.89 9.07
N TYR A 19 -11.86 -2.58 8.34
CA TYR A 19 -11.95 -4.03 8.15
C TYR A 19 -11.88 -4.78 9.49
N LYS A 20 -10.89 -4.43 10.32
CA LYS A 20 -10.74 -5.03 11.65
C LYS A 20 -11.95 -4.75 12.53
N ALA A 21 -12.49 -3.53 12.51
CA ALA A 21 -13.68 -3.17 13.27
C ALA A 21 -14.91 -3.95 12.81
N ALA A 22 -15.14 -4.07 11.50
CA ALA A 22 -16.26 -4.82 10.94
C ALA A 22 -16.22 -6.30 11.35
N ILE A 23 -15.06 -6.96 11.22
CA ILE A 23 -14.88 -8.35 11.68
C ILE A 23 -15.10 -8.46 13.18
N THR A 24 -14.54 -7.54 13.97
CA THR A 24 -14.68 -7.56 15.43
C THR A 24 -16.14 -7.48 15.85
N HIS A 25 -16.91 -6.53 15.29
CA HIS A 25 -18.34 -6.39 15.58
C HIS A 25 -19.13 -7.63 15.15
N PHE A 26 -18.83 -8.18 13.98
CA PHE A 26 -19.47 -9.39 13.50
C PHE A 26 -19.18 -10.59 14.42
N SER A 27 -17.92 -10.86 14.75
CA SER A 27 -17.54 -11.95 15.66
C SER A 27 -18.14 -11.78 17.05
N ASN A 28 -18.22 -10.54 17.56
CA ASN A 28 -18.85 -10.27 18.85
C ASN A 28 -20.34 -10.62 18.84
N ILE A 29 -21.07 -10.39 17.74
CA ILE A 29 -22.48 -10.79 17.62
C ILE A 29 -22.62 -12.32 17.71
N PHE A 30 -21.75 -13.09 17.04
CA PHE A 30 -21.77 -14.55 17.14
C PHE A 30 -21.43 -15.04 18.55
N ASN A 31 -20.41 -14.47 19.19
CA ASN A 31 -20.03 -14.86 20.55
C ASN A 31 -21.09 -14.50 21.60
N LEU A 32 -21.91 -13.49 21.34
CA LEU A 32 -23.05 -13.10 22.20
C LEU A 32 -24.29 -13.99 22.00
N THR A 33 -24.25 -14.88 21.01
CA THR A 33 -25.29 -15.87 20.71
C THR A 33 -24.79 -17.26 21.12
N PRO A 34 -24.60 -17.56 22.43
CA PRO A 34 -24.41 -18.94 22.81
C PRO A 34 -25.72 -19.70 22.55
N GLU A 35 -25.62 -20.85 21.88
CA GLU A 35 -26.64 -21.89 21.98
C GLU A 35 -26.75 -22.24 23.47
N ASP A 36 -27.96 -22.23 24.01
CA ASP A 36 -28.20 -22.78 25.33
C ASP A 36 -27.73 -24.25 25.25
N ASP A 37 -26.71 -24.61 26.03
CA ASP A 37 -26.30 -26.00 26.20
C ASP A 37 -27.52 -26.78 26.73
N ASP A 38 -28.27 -27.41 25.83
CA ASP A 38 -29.33 -28.37 26.15
C ASP A 38 -28.74 -29.67 26.76
N ASP A 39 -27.41 -29.79 26.84
CA ASP A 39 -26.70 -30.91 27.45
C ASP A 39 -26.45 -30.68 28.95
N ALA A 40 -27.50 -30.82 29.75
CA ALA A 40 -27.36 -31.22 31.14
C ALA A 40 -28.24 -32.45 31.43
N ASP A 41 -27.61 -33.62 31.34
CA ASP A 41 -27.78 -34.79 32.21
C ASP A 41 -29.24 -35.18 32.59
N SER A 42 -29.85 -36.20 31.99
CA SER A 42 -29.58 -37.61 32.30
C SER A 42 -29.53 -37.94 33.82
N ASN A 43 -30.25 -37.24 34.70
CA ASN A 43 -30.74 -37.88 35.94
C ASN A 43 -31.94 -37.19 36.60
N ASN A 44 -32.94 -38.02 36.90
CA ASN A 44 -34.21 -37.74 37.57
C ASN A 44 -34.07 -36.81 38.79
N ASN A 45 -34.62 -35.60 38.70
CA ASN A 45 -35.58 -35.08 39.66
C ASN A 45 -36.22 -33.82 39.08
N GLY A 46 -37.55 -33.85 38.86
CA GLY A 46 -38.33 -32.80 38.20
C GLY A 46 -38.44 -31.49 38.99
N ALA A 47 -37.32 -30.80 39.20
CA ALA A 47 -37.29 -29.37 39.48
C ALA A 47 -37.36 -28.62 38.14
N PRO A 48 -38.20 -27.59 37.99
CA PRO A 48 -38.18 -26.73 36.82
C PRO A 48 -36.75 -26.19 36.68
N ARG A 49 -36.07 -26.50 35.56
CA ARG A 49 -34.73 -25.98 35.28
C ARG A 49 -34.79 -24.47 35.44
N ASP A 50 -34.08 -23.98 36.44
CA ASP A 50 -34.07 -22.58 36.82
C ASP A 50 -33.70 -21.74 35.61
N ALA A 51 -34.70 -20.98 35.17
CA ALA A 51 -34.67 -19.75 34.42
C ALA A 51 -33.36 -19.44 33.67
N THR A 52 -33.45 -19.45 32.34
CA THR A 52 -32.69 -18.51 31.52
C THR A 52 -32.79 -17.14 32.21
N ASP A 53 -31.71 -16.66 32.82
CA ASP A 53 -31.74 -15.42 33.60
C ASP A 53 -32.22 -14.29 32.68
N TYR A 54 -33.45 -13.82 32.87
CA TYR A 54 -34.07 -12.81 32.01
C TYR A 54 -33.23 -11.52 31.97
N ALA A 55 -32.53 -11.20 33.06
CA ALA A 55 -31.60 -10.08 33.07
C ALA A 55 -30.40 -10.36 32.15
N ALA A 56 -29.79 -11.55 32.23
CA ALA A 56 -28.71 -11.95 31.33
C ALA A 56 -29.14 -11.97 29.86
N VAL A 57 -30.35 -12.45 29.54
CA VAL A 57 -30.90 -12.45 28.17
C VAL A 57 -31.11 -11.02 27.68
N ALA A 58 -31.72 -10.15 28.48
CA ALA A 58 -31.93 -8.74 28.12
C ALA A 58 -30.58 -8.01 27.90
N HIS A 59 -29.57 -8.31 28.72
CA HIS A 59 -28.21 -7.79 28.53
C HIS A 59 -27.56 -8.28 27.24
N LYS A 60 -27.71 -9.56 26.89
CA LYS A 60 -27.23 -10.11 25.61
C LYS A 60 -27.93 -9.45 24.42
N GLU A 61 -29.26 -9.30 24.48
CA GLU A 61 -30.04 -8.66 23.42
C GLU A 61 -29.59 -7.20 23.19
N LEU A 62 -29.40 -6.44 24.27
CA LEU A 62 -28.88 -5.08 24.19
C LEU A 62 -27.47 -5.05 23.56
N ALA A 63 -26.60 -5.96 23.98
CA ALA A 63 -25.24 -6.06 23.44
C ALA A 63 -25.25 -6.37 21.93
N ILE A 64 -26.12 -7.29 21.48
CA ILE A 64 -26.29 -7.60 20.05
C ILE A 64 -26.76 -6.36 19.28
N ARG A 65 -27.76 -5.63 19.78
CA ARG A 65 -28.26 -4.39 19.14
C ARG A 65 -27.18 -3.32 19.02
N VAL A 66 -26.35 -3.16 20.06
CA VAL A 66 -25.21 -2.22 20.05
C VAL A 66 -24.17 -2.64 19.02
N GLN A 67 -23.77 -3.91 18.99
CA GLN A 67 -22.77 -4.40 18.02
C GLN A 67 -23.29 -4.32 16.58
N ALA A 68 -24.57 -4.61 16.34
CA ALA A 68 -25.19 -4.47 15.02
C ALA A 68 -25.20 -3.00 14.54
N THR A 69 -25.54 -2.06 15.43
CA THR A 69 -25.49 -0.62 15.11
C THR A 69 -24.07 -0.15 14.83
N ALA A 70 -23.09 -0.62 15.62
CA ALA A 70 -21.69 -0.33 15.40
C ALA A 70 -21.21 -0.88 14.05
N LEU A 71 -21.59 -2.11 13.69
CA LEU A 71 -21.29 -2.69 12.38
C LEU A 71 -21.86 -1.84 11.24
N ILE A 72 -23.13 -1.45 11.30
CA ILE A 72 -23.75 -0.57 10.29
C ILE A 72 -22.96 0.73 10.14
N ARG A 73 -22.55 1.33 11.25
CA ARG A 73 -21.75 2.56 11.23
C ARG A 73 -20.39 2.35 10.57
N THR A 74 -19.70 1.25 10.88
CA THR A 74 -18.42 0.93 10.21
C THR A 74 -18.58 0.74 8.69
N LEU A 75 -19.69 0.16 8.24
CA LEU A 75 -19.98 0.00 6.81
C LEU A 75 -20.32 1.35 6.13
N GLN A 76 -21.01 2.26 6.84
CA GLN A 76 -21.23 3.63 6.36
C GLN A 76 -19.92 4.41 6.24
N ASP A 77 -19.01 4.25 7.19
CA ASP A 77 -17.68 4.86 7.15
C ASP A 77 -16.83 4.30 5.99
N LEU A 78 -17.00 3.00 5.66
CA LEU A 78 -16.39 2.38 4.48
C LEU A 78 -16.99 2.93 3.17
N SER A 79 -18.31 3.12 3.09
CA SER A 79 -18.93 3.76 1.93
C SER A 79 -18.44 5.19 1.73
N THR A 80 -18.27 5.94 2.82
CA THR A 80 -17.67 7.27 2.80
C THR A 80 -16.24 7.22 2.28
N LEU A 81 -15.43 6.26 2.75
CA LEU A 81 -14.06 6.05 2.27
C LEU A 81 -13.98 5.74 0.78
N ILE A 82 -14.90 4.93 0.25
CA ILE A 82 -14.98 4.64 -1.19
C ILE A 82 -15.28 5.92 -1.97
N ARG A 83 -16.19 6.75 -1.48
CA ARG A 83 -16.48 8.05 -2.11
C ARG A 83 -15.26 8.96 -2.07
N ASP A 84 -14.55 9.02 -0.94
CA ASP A 84 -13.32 9.79 -0.80
C ASP A 84 -12.25 9.34 -1.82
N LEU A 85 -12.15 8.02 -2.05
CA LEU A 85 -11.28 7.40 -3.07
C LEU A 85 -11.70 7.77 -4.49
N GLN A 86 -12.99 7.73 -4.79
CA GLN A 86 -13.52 8.14 -6.09
C GLN A 86 -13.30 9.63 -6.34
N GLU A 87 -13.50 10.47 -5.33
CA GLU A 87 -13.22 11.91 -5.41
C GLU A 87 -11.72 12.18 -5.59
N LEU A 88 -10.85 11.41 -4.93
CA LEU A 88 -9.40 11.48 -5.15
C LEU A 88 -9.03 11.06 -6.59
N TRP A 89 -9.68 10.03 -7.12
CA TRP A 89 -9.42 9.57 -8.49
C TRP A 89 -9.96 10.52 -9.57
N LEU A 90 -11.13 11.13 -9.34
CA LEU A 90 -11.79 12.02 -10.29
C LEU A 90 -11.28 13.47 -10.23
N PHE A 91 -10.88 13.94 -9.05
CA PHE A 91 -10.53 15.36 -8.82
C PHE A 91 -9.13 15.56 -8.24
N GLY A 92 -8.47 14.50 -7.78
CA GLY A 92 -7.07 14.54 -7.38
C GLY A 92 -6.19 14.35 -8.58
N GLY A 93 -5.45 15.39 -8.98
CA GLY A 93 -4.18 15.15 -9.64
C GLY A 93 -3.39 14.17 -8.79
N LEU A 94 -2.80 13.16 -9.43
CA LEU A 94 -2.00 12.08 -8.87
C LEU A 94 -0.70 12.61 -8.21
N ASP A 95 -0.79 13.65 -7.38
CA ASP A 95 0.29 14.33 -6.67
C ASP A 95 0.47 13.75 -5.26
N THR A 96 0.31 12.42 -5.17
CA THR A 96 0.69 11.63 -3.99
C THR A 96 1.47 10.36 -4.36
N LEU A 97 1.80 10.17 -5.65
CA LEU A 97 2.73 9.12 -6.10
C LEU A 97 4.16 9.62 -6.27
N THR A 98 4.39 10.93 -6.27
CA THR A 98 5.72 11.52 -6.12
C THR A 98 5.94 11.78 -4.63
N ASP A 99 6.63 10.86 -3.97
CA ASP A 99 7.33 11.20 -2.73
C ASP A 99 8.17 12.48 -3.04
N PRO A 100 8.14 13.54 -2.23
CA PRO A 100 9.05 14.68 -2.43
C PRO A 100 10.53 14.25 -2.54
N ALA A 101 10.90 13.07 -2.02
CA ALA A 101 12.21 12.46 -2.26
C ALA A 101 12.40 11.96 -3.71
N ASP A 102 11.36 11.40 -4.33
CA ASP A 102 11.38 10.97 -5.74
C ASP A 102 11.46 12.16 -6.68
N ASP A 103 10.87 13.29 -6.30
CA ASP A 103 10.89 14.52 -7.07
C ASP A 103 12.31 15.13 -7.16
N ALA A 104 13.08 15.02 -6.06
CA ALA A 104 14.51 15.36 -6.04
C ALA A 104 15.36 14.36 -6.85
N ALA A 105 15.05 13.06 -6.76
CA ALA A 105 15.74 12.02 -7.51
C ALA A 105 15.47 12.12 -9.03
N MET A 106 14.25 12.47 -9.43
CA MET A 106 13.88 12.72 -10.83
C MET A 106 14.56 13.98 -11.37
N ARG A 107 14.63 15.07 -10.60
CA ARG A 107 15.41 16.26 -10.98
C ARG A 107 16.89 15.93 -11.18
N ALA A 108 17.49 15.12 -10.30
CA ALA A 108 18.89 14.70 -10.44
C ALA A 108 19.12 13.84 -11.70
N LYS A 109 18.23 12.89 -11.99
CA LYS A 109 18.28 12.07 -13.21
C LYS A 109 18.09 12.91 -14.48
N ALA A 110 17.17 13.87 -14.47
CA ALA A 110 16.93 14.76 -15.60
C ALA A 110 18.17 15.62 -15.92
N LEU A 111 18.84 16.15 -14.90
CA LEU A 111 20.11 16.87 -15.07
C LEU A 111 21.22 15.97 -15.63
N GLY A 112 21.32 14.72 -15.14
CA GLY A 112 22.28 13.74 -15.67
C GLY A 112 22.05 13.40 -17.15
N ILE A 113 20.80 13.20 -17.55
CA ILE A 113 20.44 12.94 -18.95
C ILE A 113 20.73 14.17 -19.81
N ALA A 114 20.40 15.38 -19.35
CA ALA A 114 20.68 16.62 -20.07
C ALA A 114 22.20 16.81 -20.33
N ALA A 115 23.04 16.53 -19.33
CA ALA A 115 24.49 16.57 -19.48
C ALA A 115 25.00 15.53 -20.50
N LEU A 116 24.43 14.32 -20.48
CA LEU A 116 24.79 13.26 -21.44
C LEU A 116 24.37 13.62 -22.87
N VAL A 117 23.19 14.23 -23.04
CA VAL A 117 22.69 14.74 -24.31
C VAL A 117 23.56 15.89 -24.82
N GLU A 118 24.04 16.78 -23.94
CA GLU A 118 24.97 17.85 -24.32
C GLU A 118 26.31 17.29 -24.83
N VAL A 119 26.86 16.27 -24.17
CA VAL A 119 28.09 15.59 -24.62
C VAL A 119 27.88 14.91 -25.96
N LEU A 120 26.76 14.21 -26.15
CA LEU A 120 26.42 13.58 -27.43
C LEU A 120 26.17 14.60 -28.53
N ALA A 121 25.54 15.73 -28.22
CA ALA A 121 25.34 16.83 -29.16
C ALA A 121 26.67 17.47 -29.57
N LYS A 122 27.59 17.70 -28.63
CA LYS A 122 28.95 18.19 -28.93
C LYS A 122 29.77 17.18 -29.73
N THR A 123 29.63 15.89 -29.43
CA THR A 123 30.29 14.81 -30.19
C THR A 123 29.73 14.72 -31.62
N LYS A 124 28.41 14.89 -31.80
CA LYS A 124 27.76 14.93 -33.11
C LYS A 124 28.10 16.21 -33.90
N MET A 125 28.30 17.34 -33.21
CA MET A 125 28.71 18.61 -33.83
C MET A 125 30.23 18.65 -34.15
N GLY A 126 31.04 17.81 -33.49
CA GLY A 126 32.49 17.67 -33.76
C GLY A 126 32.85 16.65 -34.85
N GLY A 127 31.87 15.88 -35.35
CA GLY A 127 32.07 14.81 -36.34
C GLY A 127 31.86 15.26 -37.78
N GLY A 128 32.59 16.27 -38.23
CA GLY A 128 32.49 16.80 -39.59
C GLY A 128 33.83 17.23 -40.15
N GLY A 129 34.64 16.27 -40.62
CA GLY A 129 35.67 16.53 -41.64
C GLY A 129 37.03 15.85 -41.43
N GLY A 130 37.39 14.98 -42.38
CA GLY A 130 38.78 14.79 -42.83
C GLY A 130 39.55 13.62 -42.19
N GLY A 131 39.70 12.54 -42.95
CA GLY A 131 40.47 11.36 -42.54
C GLY A 131 41.98 11.57 -42.49
N THR A 132 42.65 10.70 -41.73
CA THR A 132 43.99 10.18 -42.04
C THR A 132 44.23 8.96 -41.15
N GLY A 133 44.70 7.89 -41.77
CA GLY A 133 44.80 6.56 -41.14
C GLY A 133 45.79 6.51 -39.99
N VAL A 134 45.46 5.68 -39.00
CA VAL A 134 46.43 5.14 -38.04
C VAL A 134 46.05 3.67 -37.80
N GLY A 135 47.04 2.80 -37.98
CA GLY A 135 46.90 1.35 -38.07
C GLY A 135 46.30 0.69 -36.84
N VAL A 136 45.57 -0.39 -37.10
CA VAL A 136 45.06 -1.32 -36.07
C VAL A 136 46.26 -2.05 -35.46
N GLY A 137 46.71 -1.56 -34.31
CA GLY A 137 47.64 -2.27 -33.43
C GLY A 137 46.89 -3.33 -32.64
N GLU A 138 47.16 -4.59 -32.96
CA GLU A 138 46.66 -5.77 -32.28
C GLU A 138 47.13 -5.77 -30.81
N TRP A 139 46.17 -5.84 -29.88
CA TRP A 139 46.45 -5.98 -28.46
C TRP A 139 46.54 -7.47 -28.11
N LYS A 140 47.75 -7.95 -27.88
CA LYS A 140 47.96 -9.17 -27.08
C LYS A 140 48.72 -8.83 -25.82
N GLU A 141 48.12 -9.26 -24.70
CA GLU A 141 48.75 -9.47 -23.40
C GLU A 141 49.86 -8.47 -23.00
N GLY A 142 49.48 -7.24 -22.66
CA GLY A 142 50.14 -6.51 -21.56
C GLY A 142 51.63 -6.18 -21.64
N LYS A 143 52.26 -5.96 -22.82
CA LYS A 143 53.51 -5.15 -22.93
C LYS A 143 53.81 -4.74 -24.38
N ARG A 144 54.02 -3.43 -24.60
CA ARG A 144 54.43 -2.84 -25.90
C ARG A 144 55.90 -3.18 -26.16
N VAL A 145 56.18 -3.95 -27.20
CA VAL A 145 57.54 -4.15 -27.72
C VAL A 145 57.78 -3.08 -28.78
N GLU A 146 58.66 -2.13 -28.48
CA GLU A 146 59.11 -1.12 -29.45
C GLU A 146 60.16 -1.73 -30.36
N GLY A 147 59.85 -1.83 -31.65
CA GLY A 147 60.83 -2.02 -32.71
C GLY A 147 60.83 -0.79 -33.60
N ALA A 148 61.85 0.06 -33.47
CA ALA A 148 62.14 1.12 -34.42
C ALA A 148 63.44 0.77 -35.14
N ASP A 149 63.28 0.35 -36.39
CA ASP A 149 64.31 0.24 -37.41
C ASP A 149 64.79 1.64 -37.82
N GLY A 150 66.06 1.72 -38.23
CA GLY A 150 66.91 2.89 -38.15
C GLY A 150 66.74 3.94 -39.25
N ARG A 151 67.36 5.09 -38.94
CA ARG A 151 68.15 5.93 -39.84
C ARG A 151 69.29 6.55 -39.05
#